data_AF-A0A1V5BJ13-F1
#
_entry.id   AF-A0A1V5BJ13-F1
#
_cell.length_a   1.000
_cell.length_b   1.000
_cell.length_c   1.000
_cell.angle_alpha   90.00
_cell.angle_beta   90.00
_cell.angle_gamma   90.00
#
_symmetry.space_group_name_H-M   'P 1'
#
loop_
_entity.id
_entity.type
_entity.pdbx_description
1 polymer ?
#
loop_
_entity_poly.entity_id
_entity_poly.type
_entity_poly.pdbx_seq_one_letter_code
_entity_poly.pdbx_strand_id
1 'polypeptide(L)'
;MLGHAFGVALNAQAAASRILFSMGRDRLIPGLFGKVHPKYKTPYAASIMFGTVTFLIALMIKIESLATLVNFGAMSSFLLLNFATFWYFFIKKGKRAGGDFFGYFVLPLVGFAIIAYVWYGFDPATKIVGSIWAVLGIIYGAIKSKGYREVPEALMRLEI
;
A
#
# COMPACT_ATOMS: atom_id res chain seq x y z
N MET A 1 10.27 25.05 -7.37
CA MET A 1 9.24 24.05 -7.73
C MET A 1 9.85 22.71 -8.17
N LEU A 2 10.79 22.68 -9.12
CA LEU A 2 11.48 21.45 -9.57
C LEU A 2 12.16 20.66 -8.44
N GLY A 3 12.88 21.32 -7.52
CA GLY A 3 13.59 20.65 -6.43
C GLY A 3 12.69 19.82 -5.50
N HIS A 4 11.44 20.25 -5.26
CA HIS A 4 10.50 19.48 -4.43
C HIS A 4 10.04 18.20 -5.13
N ALA A 5 9.76 18.27 -6.43
CA ALA A 5 9.32 17.11 -7.21
C ALA A 5 10.40 16.03 -7.26
N PHE A 6 11.68 16.41 -7.48
CA PHE A 6 12.80 15.47 -7.43
C PHE A 6 12.99 14.86 -6.04
N GLY A 7 12.88 15.66 -4.98
CA GLY A 7 12.98 15.15 -3.60
C GLY A 7 11.91 14.12 -3.26
N VAL A 8 10.65 14.37 -3.63
CA VAL A 8 9.53 13.44 -3.41
C VAL A 8 9.73 12.15 -4.22
N ALA A 9 10.13 12.26 -5.48
CA ALA A 9 10.35 11.10 -6.35
C ALA A 9 11.48 10.19 -5.82
N LEU A 10 12.61 10.77 -5.43
CA LEU A 10 13.75 10.03 -4.85
C LEU A 10 13.37 9.35 -3.54
N ASN A 11 12.63 10.04 -2.67
CA ASN A 11 12.14 9.46 -1.42
C ASN A 11 11.20 8.28 -1.66
N ALA A 12 10.24 8.42 -2.58
CA ALA A 12 9.32 7.35 -2.94
C ALA A 12 10.04 6.13 -3.52
N GLN A 13 11.01 6.35 -4.41
CA GLN A 13 11.82 5.28 -5.00
C GLN A 13 12.66 4.55 -3.94
N ALA A 14 13.27 5.28 -3.01
CA ALA A 14 14.04 4.72 -1.91
C ALA A 14 13.15 3.90 -0.95
N ALA A 15 11.96 4.41 -0.62
CA ALA A 15 10.99 3.71 0.22
C ALA A 15 10.52 2.41 -0.43
N ALA A 16 10.13 2.45 -1.71
CA ALA A 16 9.68 1.27 -2.45
C ALA A 16 10.78 0.19 -2.55
N SER A 17 12.01 0.59 -2.81
CA SER A 17 13.17 -0.32 -2.86
C SER A 17 13.41 -1.02 -1.52
N ARG A 18 13.18 -0.34 -0.39
CA ARG A 18 13.31 -0.91 0.96
C ARG A 18 12.21 -1.91 1.28
N ILE A 19 10.96 -1.64 0.86
CA ILE A 19 9.86 -2.59 1.00
C ILE A 19 10.17 -3.87 0.21
N LEU A 20 10.65 -3.71 -1.03
CA LEU A 20 11.02 -4.86 -1.85
C LEU A 20 12.20 -5.65 -1.24
N PHE A 21 13.18 -4.94 -0.70
CA PHE A 21 14.29 -5.54 0.04
C PHE A 21 13.82 -6.32 1.28
N SER A 22 12.93 -5.75 2.11
CA SER A 22 12.40 -6.45 3.28
C SER A 22 11.62 -7.69 2.87
N MET A 23 10.81 -7.61 1.81
CA MET A 23 10.12 -8.78 1.24
C MET A 23 11.11 -9.86 0.74
N GLY A 24 12.25 -9.46 0.15
CA GLY A 24 13.28 -10.40 -0.28
C GLY A 24 14.05 -11.04 0.87
N ARG A 25 14.29 -10.27 1.95
CA ARG A 25 14.89 -10.77 3.20
C ARG A 25 13.96 -11.76 3.90
N ASP A 26 12.67 -11.46 3.93
CA ASP A 26 11.64 -12.27 4.57
C ASP A 26 11.23 -13.49 3.68
N ARG A 27 12.02 -13.79 2.62
CA ARG A 27 11.86 -14.88 1.66
C ARG A 27 10.50 -14.94 0.97
N LEU A 28 9.75 -13.84 1.00
CA LEU A 28 8.52 -13.72 0.23
C LEU A 28 8.88 -13.77 -1.25
N ILE A 29 9.87 -13.01 -1.71
CA ILE A 29 10.31 -13.01 -3.12
C ILE A 29 11.70 -13.64 -3.24
N PRO A 30 12.18 -13.99 -4.45
CA PRO A 30 13.48 -14.63 -4.62
C PRO A 30 14.60 -13.87 -3.88
N GLY A 31 15.44 -14.60 -3.12
CA GLY A 31 16.43 -14.00 -2.21
C GLY A 31 17.48 -13.09 -2.86
N LEU A 32 17.51 -13.02 -4.20
CA LEU A 32 18.25 -12.04 -4.98
C LEU A 32 17.88 -10.59 -4.61
N PHE A 33 16.63 -10.31 -4.24
CA PHE A 33 16.17 -8.98 -3.82
C PHE A 33 16.55 -8.62 -2.38
N GLY A 34 16.96 -9.62 -1.58
CA GLY A 34 17.50 -9.43 -0.23
C GLY A 34 19.01 -9.16 -0.20
N LYS A 35 19.68 -8.99 -1.35
CA LYS A 35 21.12 -8.68 -1.40
C LYS A 35 21.36 -7.19 -1.23
N VAL A 36 22.18 -6.86 -0.23
CA VAL A 36 22.63 -5.48 0.03
C VAL A 36 24.01 -5.29 -0.58
N HIS A 37 24.27 -4.11 -1.15
CA HIS A 37 25.60 -3.76 -1.60
C HIS A 37 26.58 -3.67 -0.42
N PRO A 38 27.74 -4.38 -0.44
CA PRO A 38 28.63 -4.50 0.72
C PRO A 38 29.23 -3.15 1.19
N LYS A 39 29.51 -2.22 0.26
CA LYS A 39 30.06 -0.89 0.57
C LYS A 39 29.00 0.17 0.94
N TYR A 40 27.94 0.30 0.14
CA TYR A 40 26.93 1.36 0.31
C TYR A 40 25.76 0.98 1.21
N LYS A 41 25.66 -0.29 1.64
CA LYS A 41 24.56 -0.83 2.44
C LYS A 41 23.17 -0.56 1.82
N THR A 42 23.10 -0.36 0.51
CA THR A 42 21.86 -0.11 -0.24
C THR A 42 21.39 -1.38 -0.96
N PRO A 43 20.07 -1.60 -1.08
CA PRO A 43 19.52 -2.74 -1.78
C PRO A 43 19.58 -2.52 -3.30
N TYR A 44 20.78 -2.64 -3.89
CA TYR A 44 21.03 -2.29 -5.29
C TYR A 44 20.13 -3.06 -6.27
N ALA A 45 19.91 -4.36 -6.04
CA ALA A 45 19.07 -5.20 -6.90
C ALA A 45 17.61 -4.73 -6.89
N ALA A 46 17.09 -4.35 -5.71
CA ALA A 46 15.74 -3.83 -5.56
C ALA A 46 15.60 -2.43 -6.20
N SER A 47 16.58 -1.56 -6.00
CA SER A 47 16.59 -0.21 -6.58
C SER A 47 16.67 -0.21 -8.10
N ILE A 48 17.54 -1.05 -8.69
CA ILE A 48 17.66 -1.16 -10.14
C ILE A 48 16.37 -1.72 -10.73
N MET A 49 15.85 -2.83 -10.18
CA MET A 49 14.61 -3.42 -10.68
C MET A 49 13.46 -2.42 -10.63
N PHE A 50 13.27 -1.75 -9.50
CA PHE A 50 12.19 -0.77 -9.34
C PHE A 50 12.36 0.44 -10.27
N GLY A 51 13.61 0.93 -10.43
CA GLY A 51 13.93 2.00 -11.37
C GLY A 51 13.63 1.61 -12.82
N THR A 52 14.05 0.43 -13.26
CA THR A 52 13.78 -0.09 -14.61
C THR A 52 12.28 -0.25 -14.86
N VAL A 53 11.54 -0.84 -13.93
CA VAL A 53 10.08 -1.01 -14.06
C VAL A 53 9.38 0.35 -14.14
N THR A 54 9.76 1.30 -13.27
CA THR A 54 9.18 2.65 -13.28
C THR A 54 9.48 3.37 -14.60
N PHE A 55 10.69 3.24 -15.13
CA PHE A 55 11.09 3.82 -16.41
C PHE A 55 10.27 3.26 -17.57
N LEU A 56 10.09 1.95 -17.64
CA LEU A 56 9.28 1.31 -18.68
C LEU A 56 7.81 1.76 -18.62
N ILE A 57 7.23 1.82 -17.42
CA ILE A 57 5.85 2.29 -17.23
C ILE A 57 5.71 3.76 -17.63
N ALA A 58 6.68 4.61 -17.28
CA ALA A 58 6.68 6.03 -17.63
C ALA A 58 6.74 6.29 -19.15
N LEU A 59 7.30 5.37 -19.94
CA LEU A 59 7.31 5.46 -21.40
C LEU A 59 5.99 5.01 -22.04
N MET A 60 5.23 4.12 -21.37
CA MET A 60 4.03 3.51 -21.93
C MET A 60 2.73 4.21 -21.52
N ILE A 61 2.68 4.80 -20.32
CA ILE A 61 1.45 5.31 -19.72
C ILE A 61 1.58 6.81 -19.40
N LYS A 62 0.54 7.59 -19.74
CA LYS A 62 0.47 9.01 -19.41
C LYS A 62 0.41 9.22 -17.90
N ILE A 63 1.08 10.29 -17.45
CA ILE A 63 1.12 10.66 -16.03
C ILE A 63 -0.27 10.93 -15.45
N GLU A 64 -1.20 11.46 -16.25
CA GLU A 64 -2.59 11.70 -15.81
C GLU A 64 -3.30 10.40 -15.42
N SER A 65 -3.20 9.37 -16.26
CA SER A 65 -3.80 8.05 -16.00
C SER A 65 -3.13 7.32 -14.84
N LEU A 66 -1.81 7.47 -14.69
CA LEU A 66 -1.09 6.93 -13.53
C LEU A 66 -1.51 7.62 -12.24
N ALA A 67 -1.65 8.95 -12.28
CA ALA A 67 -2.07 9.73 -11.11
C ALA A 67 -3.50 9.37 -10.68
N THR A 68 -4.44 9.21 -11.61
CA THR A 68 -5.81 8.78 -11.28
C THR A 68 -5.83 7.37 -10.69
N LEU A 69 -5.02 6.44 -11.22
CA LEU A 69 -4.92 5.08 -10.70
C LEU A 69 -4.30 5.02 -9.29
N VAL A 70 -3.24 5.78 -9.05
CA VAL A 70 -2.59 5.87 -7.73
C VAL A 70 -3.55 6.50 -6.70
N ASN A 71 -4.23 7.59 -7.09
CA ASN A 71 -5.22 8.24 -6.23
C ASN A 71 -6.40 7.31 -5.92
N PHE A 72 -6.86 6.54 -6.91
CA PHE A 72 -7.88 5.52 -6.71
C PHE A 72 -7.43 4.48 -5.66
N GLY A 73 -6.20 3.97 -5.76
CA GLY A 73 -5.64 3.01 -4.80
C GLY A 73 -5.53 3.60 -3.38
N ALA A 74 -5.05 4.84 -3.26
CA ALA A 74 -4.96 5.54 -1.99
C ALA A 74 -6.34 5.75 -1.35
N MET A 75 -7.30 6.27 -2.12
CA MET A 75 -8.68 6.47 -1.63
C MET A 75 -9.35 5.15 -1.26
N SER A 76 -9.16 4.09 -2.04
CA SER A 76 -9.70 2.76 -1.72
C SER A 76 -9.10 2.22 -0.42
N SER A 77 -7.79 2.41 -0.20
CA SER A 77 -7.10 2.01 1.03
C SER A 77 -7.61 2.78 2.24
N PHE A 78 -7.83 4.09 2.11
CA PHE A 78 -8.42 4.88 3.19
C PHE A 78 -9.89 4.55 3.44
N LEU A 79 -10.66 4.23 2.40
CA LEU A 79 -12.04 3.78 2.54
C LEU A 79 -12.10 2.49 3.36
N LEU A 80 -11.25 1.51 3.02
CA LEU A 80 -11.12 0.26 3.76
C LEU A 80 -10.59 0.48 5.18
N LEU A 81 -9.65 1.40 5.39
CA LEU A 81 -9.13 1.73 6.71
C LEU A 81 -10.21 2.33 7.61
N ASN A 82 -11.01 3.28 7.11
CA ASN A 82 -12.11 3.88 7.86
C ASN A 82 -13.17 2.82 8.21
N PHE A 83 -13.49 1.94 7.26
CA PHE A 83 -14.40 0.82 7.48
C PHE A 83 -13.84 -0.18 8.51
N ALA A 84 -12.57 -0.56 8.41
CA ALA A 84 -11.92 -1.47 9.33
C ALA A 84 -11.79 -0.87 10.74
N THR A 85 -11.52 0.43 10.85
CA THR A 85 -11.46 1.16 12.12
C THR A 85 -12.84 1.15 12.77
N PHE A 86 -13.88 1.52 12.02
CA PHE A 86 -15.26 1.44 12.49
C PHE A 86 -15.60 0.02 12.96
N TRP A 87 -15.37 -1.00 12.13
CA TRP A 87 -15.66 -2.39 12.46
C TRP A 87 -14.88 -2.89 13.69
N TYR A 88 -13.57 -2.65 13.73
CA TYR A 88 -12.68 -3.14 14.79
C TYR A 88 -12.96 -2.47 16.14
N PHE A 89 -13.10 -1.14 16.19
CA PHE A 89 -13.31 -0.43 17.44
C PHE A 89 -14.75 -0.53 17.95
N PHE A 90 -15.73 -0.47 17.05
CA PHE A 90 -17.15 -0.48 17.44
C PHE A 90 -17.69 -1.89 17.71
N ILE A 91 -17.35 -2.88 16.87
CA ILE A 91 -17.89 -4.24 16.97
C ILE A 91 -16.97 -5.14 17.79
N LYS A 92 -15.66 -5.15 17.51
CA LYS A 92 -14.75 -6.13 18.13
C LYS A 92 -14.28 -5.70 19.54
N LYS A 93 -14.00 -4.42 19.76
CA LYS A 93 -13.53 -3.92 21.07
C LYS A 93 -14.63 -3.39 21.97
N GLY A 94 -15.86 -3.20 21.47
CA GLY A 94 -17.00 -2.77 22.27
C GLY A 94 -16.77 -1.48 23.07
N LYS A 95 -15.81 -0.64 22.67
CA LYS A 95 -15.46 0.59 23.39
C LYS A 95 -16.51 1.65 23.10
N ARG A 96 -17.59 1.62 23.90
CA ARG A 96 -18.77 2.51 23.83
C ARG A 96 -18.73 3.67 24.84
N ALA A 97 -17.57 3.98 25.41
CA ALA A 97 -17.48 4.93 26.54
C ALA A 97 -16.82 6.26 26.15
N GLY A 98 -17.54 7.38 26.33
CA GLY A 98 -16.97 8.74 26.39
C GLY A 98 -16.55 9.37 25.05
N GLY A 99 -15.59 10.31 25.10
CA GLY A 99 -15.08 11.08 23.96
C GLY A 99 -14.50 10.23 22.81
N ASP A 100 -14.25 8.94 23.08
CA ASP A 100 -13.90 7.91 22.11
C ASP A 100 -15.03 7.62 21.09
N PHE A 101 -16.29 7.90 21.42
CA PHE A 101 -17.39 7.77 20.46
C PHE A 101 -17.23 8.76 19.30
N PHE A 102 -16.83 10.01 19.58
CA PHE A 102 -16.60 10.99 18.53
C PHE A 102 -15.33 10.64 17.71
N GLY A 103 -14.27 10.19 18.39
CA GLY A 103 -12.99 9.82 17.79
C GLY A 103 -13.03 8.58 16.89
N TYR A 104 -13.76 7.53 17.30
CA TYR A 104 -13.71 6.22 16.65
C TYR A 104 -14.99 5.84 15.90
N PHE A 105 -16.07 6.60 16.05
CA PHE A 105 -17.32 6.39 15.30
C PHE A 105 -17.60 7.52 14.31
N VAL A 106 -17.67 8.77 14.79
CA VAL A 106 -18.05 9.91 13.95
C VAL A 106 -16.96 10.26 12.93
N LEU A 107 -15.72 10.41 13.39
CA LEU A 107 -14.58 10.76 12.53
C LEU A 107 -14.36 9.74 11.39
N PRO A 108 -14.32 8.41 11.65
CA PRO A 108 -14.17 7.44 10.57
C PRO A 108 -15.38 7.37 9.63
N LEU A 109 -16.59 7.58 10.14
CA LEU A 109 -17.81 7.56 9.32
C LEU A 109 -17.88 8.78 8.39
N VAL A 110 -17.55 9.97 8.89
CA VAL A 110 -17.47 11.19 8.07
C VAL A 110 -16.36 11.05 7.04
N GLY A 111 -15.19 10.55 7.45
CA GLY A 111 -14.08 10.26 6.54
C GLY A 111 -14.48 9.26 5.45
N PHE A 112 -15.16 8.18 5.82
CA PHE A 112 -15.71 7.20 4.88
C PHE A 112 -16.69 7.85 3.91
N ALA A 113 -17.65 8.65 4.39
CA ALA A 113 -18.64 9.30 3.55
C ALA A 113 -18.02 10.26 2.52
N ILE A 114 -17.07 11.10 2.95
CA ILE A 114 -16.36 12.03 2.07
C ILE A 114 -15.56 11.27 1.01
N ILE A 115 -14.79 10.27 1.44
CA ILE A 115 -13.94 9.48 0.53
C ILE A 115 -14.81 8.65 -0.42
N ALA A 116 -15.92 8.06 0.05
CA ALA A 116 -16.86 7.33 -0.79
C ALA A 116 -17.48 8.21 -1.87
N TYR A 117 -17.85 9.45 -1.51
CA TYR A 117 -18.38 10.42 -2.47
C TYR A 117 -17.36 10.75 -3.57
N VAL A 118 -16.11 11.06 -3.19
CA VAL A 118 -15.04 11.35 -4.17
C VAL A 118 -14.70 10.10 -4.99
N TRP A 119 -14.69 8.92 -4.37
CA TRP A 119 -14.43 7.65 -5.02
C TRP A 119 -15.48 7.33 -6.10
N TYR A 120 -16.74 7.69 -5.86
CA TYR A 120 -17.80 7.53 -6.86
C TYR A 120 -17.58 8.37 -8.12
N GLY A 121 -16.89 9.51 -8.01
CA GLY A 121 -16.57 10.39 -9.13
C GLY A 121 -15.50 9.88 -10.11
N PHE A 122 -14.81 8.77 -9.81
CA PHE A 122 -13.78 8.23 -10.70
C PHE A 122 -14.36 7.59 -11.98
N ASP A 123 -13.60 7.71 -13.07
CA ASP A 123 -13.91 7.09 -14.35
C ASP A 123 -14.04 5.56 -14.24
N PRO A 124 -14.99 4.91 -14.95
CA PRO A 124 -15.18 3.47 -14.90
C PRO A 124 -13.93 2.66 -15.23
N ALA A 125 -13.08 3.13 -16.15
CA ALA A 125 -11.85 2.42 -16.50
C ALA A 125 -10.89 2.37 -15.30
N THR A 126 -10.78 3.47 -14.54
CA THR A 126 -9.93 3.52 -13.33
C THR A 126 -10.44 2.57 -12.27
N LYS A 127 -11.77 2.51 -12.08
CA LYS A 127 -12.40 1.57 -11.14
C LYS A 127 -12.13 0.12 -11.52
N ILE A 128 -12.33 -0.24 -12.79
CA ILE A 128 -12.12 -1.61 -13.28
C ILE A 128 -10.65 -2.03 -13.14
N VAL A 129 -9.72 -1.22 -13.67
CA VAL A 129 -8.29 -1.53 -13.63
C VAL A 129 -7.79 -1.61 -12.18
N GLY A 130 -8.19 -0.65 -11.34
CA GLY A 130 -7.83 -0.64 -9.93
C GLY A 130 -8.40 -1.82 -9.17
N SER A 131 -9.65 -2.21 -9.41
CA SER A 131 -10.27 -3.39 -8.80
C SER A 131 -9.61 -4.69 -9.24
N ILE A 132 -9.33 -4.87 -10.54
CA ILE A 132 -8.60 -6.05 -11.05
C ILE A 132 -7.24 -6.14 -10.37
N TRP A 133 -6.49 -5.04 -10.32
CA TRP A 133 -5.19 -4.99 -9.68
C TRP A 133 -5.27 -5.35 -8.18
N ALA A 134 -6.26 -4.82 -7.45
CA ALA A 134 -6.47 -5.13 -6.05
C ALA A 134 -6.81 -6.62 -5.83
N VAL A 135 -7.71 -7.18 -6.65
CA VAL A 135 -8.07 -8.60 -6.60
C VAL A 135 -6.85 -9.48 -6.88
N LEU A 136 -6.06 -9.17 -7.91
CA LEU A 136 -4.81 -9.88 -8.19
C LEU A 136 -3.83 -9.83 -7.01
N GLY A 137 -3.70 -8.67 -6.36
CA GLY A 137 -2.88 -8.52 -5.16
C GLY A 137 -3.34 -9.40 -3.99
N ILE A 138 -4.65 -9.45 -3.75
CA ILE A 138 -5.26 -10.32 -2.72
C ILE A 138 -5.05 -11.80 -3.06
N ILE A 139 -5.28 -12.20 -4.31
CA ILE A 139 -5.09 -13.58 -4.77
C ILE A 139 -3.62 -13.99 -4.60
N TYR A 140 -2.68 -13.16 -5.07
CA TYR A 140 -1.26 -13.42 -4.91
C TYR A 140 -0.86 -13.56 -3.44
N GLY A 141 -1.37 -12.65 -2.58
CA GLY A 141 -1.18 -12.72 -1.14
C GLY A 141 -1.75 -13.99 -0.52
N ALA A 142 -2.96 -14.41 -0.93
CA ALA A 142 -3.64 -15.60 -0.43
C ALA A 142 -2.91 -16.90 -0.84
N ILE A 143 -2.47 -17.02 -2.10
CA ILE A 143 -1.70 -18.18 -2.58
C ILE A 143 -0.41 -18.33 -1.78
N LYS A 144 0.31 -17.22 -1.60
CA LYS A 144 1.62 -17.21 -0.96
C LYS A 144 1.57 -17.40 0.55
N SER A 145 0.51 -16.94 1.21
CA SER A 145 0.27 -17.13 2.64
C SER A 145 -0.48 -18.42 2.96
N LYS A 146 -0.71 -19.30 1.97
CA LYS A 146 -1.57 -20.49 2.06
C LYS A 146 -2.91 -20.20 2.75
N GLY A 147 -3.55 -19.10 2.35
CA GLY A 147 -4.83 -18.65 2.90
C GLY A 147 -4.71 -17.94 4.25
N TYR A 148 -3.67 -17.12 4.45
CA TYR A 148 -3.43 -16.32 5.66
C TYR A 148 -3.30 -17.15 6.96
N ARG A 149 -2.93 -18.43 6.85
CA ARG A 149 -2.81 -19.35 7.99
C ARG A 149 -1.41 -19.39 8.62
N GLU A 150 -0.37 -19.12 7.83
CA GLU A 150 1.00 -19.02 8.33
C GLU A 150 1.31 -17.54 8.58
N VAL A 151 1.38 -17.15 9.86
CA VAL A 151 1.88 -15.83 10.25
C VAL A 151 3.36 -15.78 9.85
N PRO A 152 3.81 -14.80 9.03
CA PRO A 152 5.20 -14.67 8.68
C PRO A 152 6.07 -14.67 9.95
N GLU A 153 7.16 -15.44 9.98
CA GLU A 153 8.08 -15.49 11.12
C GLU A 153 8.54 -14.08 11.58
N ALA A 154 8.55 -13.11 10.66
CA ALA A 154 8.82 -11.70 10.93
C ALA A 154 7.84 -11.04 11.92
N LEU A 155 6.55 -11.42 11.90
CA LEU A 155 5.54 -10.91 12.85
C LEU A 155 5.58 -11.64 14.19
N MET A 156 5.99 -12.92 14.23
CA MET A 156 6.21 -13.64 15.49
C MET A 156 7.42 -13.09 16.28
N ARG A 157 8.39 -12.47 15.60
CA ARG A 157 9.53 -11.79 16.25
C ARG A 157 9.22 -10.36 16.71
N LEU A 158 8.04 -9.83 16.39
CA LEU A 158 7.60 -8.48 16.75
C LEU A 158 6.67 -8.50 17.99
N GLU A 159 6.80 -9.49 18.87
CA GLU A 159 6.18 -9.44 20.19
C GLU A 159 6.64 -8.17 20.94
N ILE A 160 5.74 -7.19 20.97
CA ILE A 160 5.73 -6.01 21.84
C ILE A 160 4.47 -6.15 22.70
#